data_AF-A0A1F9PCH8-F1
#
_entry.id   AF-A0A1F9PCH8-F1
#
_cell.length_a   1.000
_cell.length_b   1.000
_cell.length_c   1.000
_cell.angle_alpha   90.00
_cell.angle_beta   90.00
_cell.angle_gamma   90.00
#
_symmetry.space_group_name_H-M   'P 1'
#
loop_
_entity.id
_entity.type
_entity.pdbx_description
1 polymer ?
#
loop_
_entity_poly.entity_id
_entity_poly.type
_entity_poly.pdbx_seq_one_letter_code
_entity_poly.pdbx_strand_id
1 'polypeptide(L)' 'MTSENTGRDQDQKGIAGHIDYFCPFCGMKLFRGRVSTLKMVCSGCNKLVLITDTDNKYISLKEEPGDY' A
#
# COMPACT_ATOMS: atom_id res chain seq x y z
N MET A 1 -32.06 -35.41 8.73
CA MET A 1 -32.30 -33.96 8.63
C MET A 1 -30.94 -33.31 8.51
N THR A 2 -30.64 -32.84 7.30
CA THR A 2 -29.38 -32.21 6.90
C THR A 2 -29.26 -30.83 7.52
N SER A 3 -28.07 -30.46 7.94
CA SER A 3 -27.64 -29.06 8.00
C SER A 3 -26.12 -29.04 7.92
N GLU A 4 -25.66 -29.02 6.67
CA GLU A 4 -24.38 -28.46 6.27
C GLU A 4 -24.27 -27.02 6.78
N ASN A 5 -23.12 -26.64 7.32
CA ASN A 5 -22.68 -25.25 7.23
C ASN A 5 -21.15 -25.20 7.11
N THR A 6 -20.76 -25.28 5.85
CA THR A 6 -19.56 -24.83 5.15
C THR A 6 -18.67 -23.89 5.95
N GLY A 7 -17.45 -24.37 6.23
CA GLY A 7 -16.33 -23.55 6.67
C GLY A 7 -16.06 -22.41 5.68
N ARG A 8 -15.86 -21.22 6.22
CA ARG A 8 -15.31 -20.08 5.49
C ARG A 8 -13.93 -19.77 6.04
N ASP A 9 -12.99 -20.66 5.76
CA ASP A 9 -11.57 -20.30 5.68
C ASP A 9 -11.41 -19.38 4.47
N GLN A 10 -11.59 -18.08 4.69
CA GLN A 10 -11.06 -17.09 3.76
C GLN A 10 -9.55 -17.00 4.02
N ASP A 11 -8.83 -17.92 3.37
CA ASP A 11 -7.41 -17.79 3.07
C ASP A 11 -7.24 -16.49 2.26
N GLN A 12 -7.08 -15.37 2.96
CA GLN A 12 -6.53 -14.15 2.39
C GLN A 12 -5.05 -14.45 2.10
N LYS A 13 -4.82 -15.16 1.01
CA LYS A 13 -3.51 -15.29 0.38
C LYS A 13 -3.11 -13.91 -0.11
N GLY A 14 -2.54 -13.11 0.80
CA GLY A 14 -1.89 -11.87 0.47
C GLY A 14 -0.88 -12.18 -0.63
N ILE A 15 -1.15 -11.69 -1.84
CA ILE A 15 -0.25 -11.84 -2.97
C ILE A 15 1.04 -11.12 -2.55
N ALA A 16 2.05 -11.89 -2.17
CA ALA A 16 3.33 -11.38 -1.70
C ALA A 16 3.92 -10.52 -2.81
N GLY A 17 3.88 -9.19 -2.64
CA GLY A 17 4.42 -8.24 -3.62
C GLY A 17 3.56 -7.01 -3.94
N HIS A 18 2.33 -6.89 -3.41
CA HIS A 18 1.56 -5.65 -3.54
C HIS A 18 1.93 -4.64 -2.44
N ILE A 19 2.30 -3.43 -2.85
CA ILE A 19 2.60 -2.29 -1.98
C ILE A 19 1.33 -1.45 -1.83
N ASP A 20 1.07 -1.00 -0.61
CA ASP A 20 0.02 -0.01 -0.34
C ASP A 20 0.59 1.40 -0.49
N TYR A 21 0.00 2.19 -1.37
CA TYR A 21 0.35 3.59 -1.58
C TYR A 21 -0.65 4.50 -0.85
N PHE A 22 -0.13 5.48 -0.13
CA PHE A 22 -0.90 6.43 0.65
C PHE A 22 -0.71 7.86 0.13
N CYS A 23 -1.74 8.68 0.31
CA CYS A 23 -1.68 10.09 -0.04
C CYS A 23 -0.77 10.83 0.94
N PRO A 24 0.26 11.55 0.47
CA PRO A 24 1.18 12.27 1.36
C PRO A 24 0.52 13.48 2.05
N PHE A 25 -0.65 13.91 1.59
CA PHE A 25 -1.33 15.10 2.11
C PHE A 25 -2.38 14.80 3.19
N CYS A 26 -3.08 13.67 3.08
CA CYS A 26 -4.17 13.31 4.01
C CYS A 26 -4.05 11.91 4.58
N GLY A 27 -3.01 11.14 4.21
CA GLY A 27 -2.81 9.76 4.68
C GLY A 27 -3.80 8.74 4.13
N MET A 28 -4.78 9.15 3.32
CA MET A 28 -5.75 8.23 2.74
C MET A 28 -5.09 7.22 1.80
N LYS A 29 -5.49 5.95 1.90
CA LYS A 29 -5.04 4.89 1.00
C LYS A 29 -5.48 5.20 -0.43
N LEU A 30 -4.54 5.22 -1.37
CA LEU A 30 -4.78 5.52 -2.77
C LEU A 30 -4.97 4.25 -3.59
N PHE A 31 -3.99 3.35 -3.51
CA PHE A 31 -3.89 2.19 -4.39
C PHE A 31 -3.13 1.06 -3.72
N ARG A 32 -3.41 -0.18 -4.11
CA ARG A 32 -2.64 -1.37 -3.72
C ARG A 32 -2.20 -2.11 -4.97
N GLY A 33 -0.89 -2.24 -5.16
CA GLY A 33 -0.30 -2.95 -6.30
C GLY A 33 1.19 -2.67 -6.41
N ARG A 34 1.78 -2.94 -7.56
CA ARG A 34 3.20 -2.62 -7.83
C ARG A 34 3.27 -1.84 -9.13
N VAL A 35 3.66 -0.58 -9.05
CA VAL A 35 3.72 0.32 -10.21
C VAL A 35 5.01 1.12 -10.17
N SER A 36 5.64 1.30 -11.33
CA SER A 36 6.84 2.14 -11.46
C SER A 36 6.50 3.63 -11.38
N THR A 37 5.26 4.02 -11.70
CA THR A 37 4.79 5.39 -11.58
C THR A 37 3.29 5.39 -11.31
N LEU A 38 2.86 6.17 -10.31
CA LEU A 38 1.48 6.43 -9.96
C LEU A 38 1.22 7.94 -10.15
N LYS A 39 0.28 8.30 -11.01
CA LYS A 39 -0.20 9.67 -11.18
C LYS A 39 -1.71 9.68 -11.08
N MET A 40 -2.26 10.24 -10.01
CA MET A 40 -3.70 10.28 -9.77
C MET A 40 -4.12 11.45 -8.89
N VAL A 41 -5.41 11.79 -8.90
CA VAL A 41 -5.99 12.73 -7.93
C VAL A 41 -6.46 11.95 -6.70
N CYS A 42 -6.05 12.38 -5.51
CA CYS A 42 -6.53 11.78 -4.26
C CYS A 42 -8.01 12.10 -4.04
N SER A 43 -8.84 11.08 -3.82
CA SER A 43 -10.28 11.23 -3.54
C SER A 43 -10.59 11.90 -2.20
N GLY A 44 -9.66 11.87 -1.24
CA GLY A 44 -9.84 12.48 0.08
C GLY A 44 -9.62 13.99 0.09
N CYS A 45 -8.54 14.47 -0.54
CA CYS A 45 -8.13 15.87 -0.49
C CYS A 45 -8.09 16.58 -1.86
N ASN A 46 -8.50 15.89 -2.93
CA ASN A 46 -8.53 16.39 -4.32
C ASN A 46 -7.20 16.97 -4.83
N LYS A 47 -6.07 16.55 -4.23
CA LYS A 47 -4.73 16.94 -4.67
C LYS A 47 -4.18 15.93 -5.67
N LEU A 48 -3.45 16.43 -6.66
CA LEU A 48 -2.72 15.60 -7.59
C LEU A 48 -1.51 14.97 -6.88
N VAL A 49 -1.42 13.65 -6.92
CA VAL A 49 -0.34 12.85 -6.35
C VAL A 49 0.45 12.22 -7.49
N LEU A 50 1.76 12.41 -7.47
CA LEU A 50 2.72 11.77 -8.35
C LEU A 50 3.73 11.01 -7.49
N ILE A 51 3.78 9.69 -7.64
CA ILE A 51 4.77 8.82 -6.99
C ILE A 51 5.51 8.11 -8.11
N THR A 52 6.83 8.28 -8.17
CA THR A 52 7.70 7.58 -9.11
C THR A 52 8.60 6.65 -8.31
N ASP A 53 8.65 5.37 -8.69
CA ASP A 53 9.60 4.40 -8.18
C ASP A 53 10.96 4.73 -8.82
N THR A 54 11.64 5.77 -8.33
CA THR A 54 12.99 6.16 -8.77
C THR A 54 14.02 5.27 -8.10
N ASP A 55 14.01 4.00 -8.50
CA ASP A 55 14.86 2.95 -7.96
C ASP A 55 14.37 2.40 -6.62
N ASN A 56 14.48 1.08 -6.54
CA ASN A 56 14.20 0.16 -5.44
C ASN A 56 15.09 0.47 -4.20
N LYS A 57 15.08 1.72 -3.71
CA LYS A 57 15.87 2.28 -2.61
C LYS A 57 15.01 2.79 -1.46
N TYR A 58 13.71 2.50 -1.43
CA TYR A 58 12.93 2.56 -0.19
C TYR A 58 13.01 1.22 0.56
N ILE A 59 14.24 0.75 0.78
CA ILE A 59 14.54 -0.01 2.00
C ILE A 59 14.62 1.05 3.08
N SER A 60 13.66 1.01 4.00
CA SER A 60 13.60 1.75 5.26
C SER A 60 14.92 2.43 5.65
N LEU A 61 15.06 3.72 5.34
CA LEU A 61 15.89 4.58 6.17
C LEU A 61 15.10 4.75 7.47
N LYS A 62 15.21 3.75 8.35
CA LYS A 62 15.16 4.04 9.77
C LYS A 62 16.36 4.94 10.01
N GLU A 63 16.10 6.20 10.33
CA GLU A 63 17.11 7.05 10.95
C GLU A 63 17.47 6.38 12.28
N GLU A 64 18.56 5.63 12.29
CA GLU A 64 19.24 5.23 13.53
C GLU A 64 19.98 6.49 14.03
N PRO A 65 19.85 6.87 15.32
CA PRO A 65 20.51 8.05 15.86
C PRO A 65 22.01 7.80 15.95
N GLY A 66 22.81 8.57 15.22
CA GLY A 66 24.26 8.58 15.33
C GLY A 66 24.72 9.74 16.20
N ASP A 67 25.04 9.44 17.46
CA ASP A 67 25.82 10.29 18.37
C ASP A 67 27.16 10.69 17.73
N TYR A 68 27.45 11.99 17.74
CA TYR A 68 28.82 12.50 17.76
C TYR A 68 28.91 13.80 18.55
#